data_AF-A0A7S0GRE9-F1
#
_entry.id   AF-A0A7S0GRE9-F1
#
_cell.length_a   1.000
_cell.length_b   1.000
_cell.length_c   1.000
_cell.angle_alpha   90.00
_cell.angle_beta   90.00
_cell.angle_gamma   90.00
#
_symmetry.space_group_name_H-M   'P 1'
#
loop_
_entity.id
_entity.type
_entity.pdbx_description
1 polymer ?
#
loop_
_entity_poly.entity_id
_entity_poly.type
_entity_poly.pdbx_seq_one_letter_code
_entity_poly.pdbx_strand_id
1 'polypeptide(L)'
;PGCVDVDDAIGVRRMSFNGADGGKHDAIEISVHIADVGYFVAENSLLDVEARARGTTTYLVDKRVDMLPELLSADLASLVAGKERLAMFCAFSLDPETFATIGPPRFGRSVIRSRHQLDYYQAQAIFERRTPPPVNSNQVMSRLETECVARDLDALARFAETLRLQRVARGAVELSSAELRFETSADAGVGDDLPTRSNSTNDSNSQQVVSRKKEVFMMRVVAELMIAANAAVATELAKAQGRGGGPALLRKHEPPPPEKFEELRVCLRENAGVDLDASSGKALSMSLALAESNASDPNAGAMFRSLATRAMSEAQYAELVGAPLVSEPRLGDSDELGVGLGTFAHYGLALPLYTHFTSPIRRYADVVVHRLLNAALGLEPLDGSFENADALRETADNVNVRHRNSQGAGRASVELHTHIFFKKKPVERCEARVVRVKANGVVVFVPKFGIEAPLVFDSAADFCATEEDKKKTKNACVFDEDAMRVTDPSGKTWQIFDRLHVRIEIEELPARRSRLAIRAVD
;
A
#
# COMPACT_ATOMS: atom_id res chain seq x y z
N PRO A 1 -0.56 -14.32 7.37
CA PRO A 1 -0.54 -15.21 8.54
C PRO A 1 -0.88 -14.42 9.82
N GLY A 2 -1.68 -14.98 10.74
CA GLY A 2 -2.00 -14.34 12.02
C GLY A 2 -2.98 -13.17 12.00
N CYS A 3 -3.78 -13.01 10.93
CA CYS A 3 -4.78 -11.94 10.87
C CYS A 3 -5.95 -12.25 11.81
N VAL A 4 -6.31 -11.31 12.67
CA VAL A 4 -7.40 -11.45 13.66
C VAL A 4 -8.64 -10.65 13.23
N ASP A 5 -8.44 -9.57 12.49
CA ASP A 5 -9.44 -8.66 11.94
C ASP A 5 -9.61 -8.89 10.42
N VAL A 6 -10.67 -9.59 10.03
CA VAL A 6 -10.96 -9.91 8.61
C VAL A 6 -12.07 -8.98 8.10
N ASP A 7 -11.68 -7.94 7.35
CA ASP A 7 -12.61 -6.99 6.74
C ASP A 7 -13.33 -7.57 5.52
N ASP A 8 -12.64 -8.39 4.72
CA ASP A 8 -13.09 -8.79 3.37
C ASP A 8 -13.29 -10.30 3.20
N ALA A 9 -14.28 -10.65 2.37
CA ALA A 9 -14.52 -12.00 1.86
C ALA A 9 -14.92 -11.93 0.39
N ILE A 10 -14.49 -12.91 -0.41
CA ILE A 10 -14.72 -12.92 -1.87
C ILE A 10 -15.52 -14.16 -2.26
N GLY A 11 -16.55 -13.96 -3.07
CA GLY A 11 -17.42 -15.02 -3.59
C GLY A 11 -17.37 -15.11 -5.11
N VAL A 12 -17.53 -16.33 -5.62
CA VAL A 12 -17.72 -16.60 -7.05
C VAL A 12 -18.98 -17.44 -7.23
N ARG A 13 -19.91 -16.97 -8.05
CA ARG A 13 -21.17 -17.66 -8.34
C ARG A 13 -21.38 -17.75 -9.84
N ARG A 14 -21.55 -18.96 -10.36
CA ARG A 14 -21.88 -19.20 -11.78
C ARG A 14 -23.40 -19.20 -11.91
N MET A 15 -23.94 -18.45 -12.85
CA MET A 15 -25.36 -18.17 -13.02
C MET A 15 -25.80 -18.40 -14.46
N SER A 16 -27.09 -18.66 -14.64
CA SER A 16 -27.76 -18.56 -15.94
C SER A 16 -29.03 -17.74 -15.79
N PHE A 17 -29.34 -16.86 -16.74
CA PHE A 17 -30.56 -16.07 -16.78
C PHE A 17 -31.18 -16.06 -18.18
N ASN A 18 -32.47 -15.78 -18.28
CA ASN A 18 -33.14 -15.60 -19.56
C ASN A 18 -33.04 -14.13 -19.98
N GLY A 19 -32.53 -13.88 -21.17
CA GLY A 19 -32.40 -12.55 -21.74
C GLY A 19 -33.75 -12.02 -22.25
N ALA A 20 -33.80 -10.72 -22.55
CA ALA A 20 -34.98 -10.10 -23.15
C ALA A 20 -35.28 -10.64 -24.56
N ASP A 21 -34.30 -11.29 -25.19
CA ASP A 21 -34.38 -12.03 -26.45
C ASP A 21 -34.98 -13.44 -26.30
N GLY A 22 -35.29 -13.87 -25.07
CA GLY A 22 -35.75 -15.22 -24.75
C GLY A 22 -34.63 -16.28 -24.76
N GLY A 23 -33.38 -15.88 -24.99
CA GLY A 23 -32.21 -16.75 -24.93
C GLY A 23 -31.73 -17.01 -23.51
N LYS A 24 -31.11 -18.17 -23.26
CA LYS A 24 -30.45 -18.46 -21.98
C LYS A 24 -29.01 -17.96 -22.05
N HIS A 25 -28.66 -17.04 -21.17
CA HIS A 25 -27.33 -16.44 -21.06
C HIS A 25 -26.66 -16.91 -19.78
N ASP A 26 -25.40 -17.31 -19.87
CA ASP A 26 -24.58 -17.69 -18.72
C ASP A 26 -23.75 -16.49 -18.25
N ALA A 27 -23.52 -16.39 -16.94
CA ALA A 27 -22.69 -15.34 -16.34
C ALA A 27 -21.93 -15.85 -15.12
N ILE A 28 -20.81 -15.20 -14.82
CA ILE A 28 -20.07 -15.39 -13.57
C ILE A 28 -20.26 -14.12 -12.73
N GLU A 29 -20.80 -14.25 -11.53
CA GLU A 29 -20.80 -13.19 -10.54
C GLU A 29 -19.56 -13.32 -9.64
N ILE A 30 -18.76 -12.28 -9.57
CA ILE A 30 -17.70 -12.13 -8.57
C ILE A 30 -18.13 -11.05 -7.58
N SER A 31 -18.21 -11.40 -6.30
CA SER A 31 -18.65 -10.50 -5.23
C SER A 31 -17.56 -10.27 -4.20
N VAL A 32 -17.36 -9.02 -3.84
CA VAL A 32 -16.55 -8.59 -2.69
C VAL A 32 -17.50 -8.23 -1.56
N HIS A 33 -17.38 -8.92 -0.44
CA HIS A 33 -18.16 -8.71 0.78
C HIS A 33 -17.27 -8.08 1.85
N ILE A 34 -17.72 -7.00 2.45
CA ILE A 34 -16.99 -6.21 3.44
C ILE A 34 -17.80 -6.16 4.74
N ALA A 35 -17.13 -6.35 5.88
CA ALA A 35 -17.71 -6.26 7.21
C ALA A 35 -18.62 -5.03 7.36
N ASP A 36 -19.88 -5.25 7.76
CA ASP A 36 -20.85 -4.17 7.96
C ASP A 36 -20.71 -3.55 9.35
N VAL A 37 -19.65 -2.77 9.54
CA VAL A 37 -19.35 -2.09 10.81
C VAL A 37 -20.41 -1.02 11.13
N GLY A 38 -21.01 -0.41 10.11
CA GLY A 38 -22.05 0.61 10.26
C GLY A 38 -23.25 0.10 11.05
N TYR A 39 -23.58 -1.20 10.94
CA TYR A 39 -24.61 -1.84 11.76
C TYR A 39 -24.34 -1.77 13.27
N PHE A 40 -23.08 -1.96 13.68
CA PHE A 40 -22.70 -2.02 15.10
C PHE A 40 -22.33 -0.65 15.68
N VAL A 41 -21.91 0.28 14.81
CA VAL A 41 -21.44 1.61 15.19
C VAL A 41 -22.42 2.65 14.66
N ALA A 42 -23.49 2.89 15.42
CA ALA A 42 -24.47 3.92 15.11
C ALA A 42 -23.81 5.30 15.02
N GLU A 43 -24.26 6.11 14.07
CA GLU A 43 -23.78 7.49 13.86
C GLU A 43 -23.95 8.31 15.15
N ASN A 44 -22.94 9.15 15.47
CA ASN A 44 -22.92 10.00 16.66
C ASN A 44 -22.98 9.28 18.03
N SER A 45 -22.93 7.94 18.07
CA SER A 45 -22.73 7.20 19.31
C SER A 45 -21.35 7.50 19.93
N LEU A 46 -21.18 7.23 21.22
CA LEU A 46 -19.86 7.39 21.87
C LEU A 46 -18.76 6.57 21.18
N LEU A 47 -19.13 5.41 20.64
CA LEU A 47 -18.22 4.57 19.88
C LEU A 47 -17.85 5.20 18.53
N ASP A 48 -18.81 5.82 17.84
CA ASP A 48 -18.55 6.57 16.60
C ASP A 48 -17.64 7.78 16.85
N VAL A 49 -17.87 8.51 17.94
CA VAL A 49 -17.05 9.66 18.34
C VAL A 49 -15.60 9.24 18.59
N GLU A 50 -15.38 8.12 19.29
CA GLU A 50 -14.03 7.58 19.52
C GLU A 50 -13.38 7.08 18.22
N ALA A 51 -14.14 6.36 17.38
CA ALA A 51 -13.65 5.89 16.08
C ALA A 51 -13.27 7.06 15.15
N ARG A 52 -14.08 8.12 15.12
CA ARG A 52 -13.83 9.38 14.41
C ARG A 52 -12.55 10.04 14.94
N ALA A 53 -12.38 10.14 16.25
CA ALA A 53 -11.21 10.73 16.87
C ALA A 53 -9.91 9.98 16.53
N ARG A 54 -9.95 8.63 16.47
CA ARG A 54 -8.80 7.79 16.09
C ARG A 54 -8.52 7.82 14.59
N GLY A 55 -9.57 7.79 13.76
CA GLY A 55 -9.53 7.86 12.29
C GLY A 55 -9.00 6.61 11.58
N THR A 56 -8.00 5.92 12.16
CA THR A 56 -7.38 4.71 11.60
C THR A 56 -6.75 3.84 12.70
N THR A 57 -6.73 2.52 12.51
CA THR A 57 -5.87 1.61 13.28
C THR A 57 -4.41 1.89 12.95
N THR A 58 -3.54 1.96 13.97
CA THR A 58 -2.10 2.16 13.80
C THR A 58 -1.34 0.87 14.06
N TYR A 59 -0.58 0.43 13.05
CA TYR A 59 0.26 -0.77 13.13
C TYR A 59 1.70 -0.37 13.47
N LEU A 60 2.19 -0.87 14.59
CA LEU A 60 3.58 -0.82 15.02
C LEU A 60 4.21 -2.20 14.83
N VAL A 61 5.51 -2.32 15.08
CA VAL A 61 6.20 -3.61 14.91
C VAL A 61 5.70 -4.66 15.91
N ASP A 62 5.51 -4.29 17.17
CA ASP A 62 5.15 -5.19 18.26
C ASP A 62 3.69 -5.05 18.72
N LYS A 63 2.97 -4.03 18.21
CA LYS A 63 1.64 -3.65 18.71
C LYS A 63 0.73 -3.16 17.60
N ARG A 64 -0.56 -3.35 17.81
CA ARG A 64 -1.64 -2.78 17.01
C ARG A 64 -2.50 -1.89 17.91
N VAL A 65 -2.69 -0.64 17.52
CA VAL A 65 -3.57 0.31 18.22
C VAL A 65 -4.87 0.42 17.43
N ASP A 66 -5.87 -0.31 17.88
CA ASP A 66 -7.13 -0.49 17.15
C ASP A 66 -7.99 0.77 17.12
N MET A 67 -8.67 1.02 15.99
CA MET A 67 -9.68 2.06 15.88
C MET A 67 -10.94 1.70 16.68
N LEU A 68 -11.35 0.43 16.62
CA LEU A 68 -12.53 -0.11 17.29
C LEU A 68 -12.13 -1.09 18.41
N PRO A 69 -12.96 -1.29 19.45
CA PRO A 69 -12.73 -2.29 20.47
C PRO A 69 -12.54 -3.69 19.89
N GLU A 70 -11.67 -4.49 20.52
CA GLU A 70 -11.31 -5.85 20.08
C GLU A 70 -12.54 -6.75 19.90
N LEU A 71 -13.55 -6.65 20.78
CA LEU A 71 -14.79 -7.41 20.66
C LEU A 71 -15.48 -7.20 19.29
N LEU A 72 -15.46 -5.98 18.77
CA LEU A 72 -16.03 -5.65 17.47
C LEU A 72 -15.08 -6.03 16.33
N SER A 73 -13.82 -5.64 16.42
CA SER A 73 -12.84 -5.79 15.33
C SER A 73 -12.40 -7.24 15.12
N ALA A 74 -12.32 -8.06 16.17
CA ALA A 74 -11.80 -9.42 16.11
C ALA A 74 -12.90 -10.51 16.06
N ASP A 75 -14.14 -10.23 16.49
CA ASP A 75 -15.22 -11.24 16.51
C ASP A 75 -16.49 -10.78 15.79
N LEU A 76 -17.17 -9.74 16.27
CA LEU A 76 -18.54 -9.43 15.80
C LEU A 76 -18.60 -8.97 14.35
N ALA A 77 -17.74 -8.01 13.95
CA ALA A 77 -17.67 -7.51 12.58
C ALA A 77 -16.74 -8.35 11.69
N SER A 78 -15.73 -8.98 12.28
CA SER A 78 -14.74 -9.80 11.55
C SER A 78 -15.42 -10.96 10.81
N LEU A 79 -15.13 -11.09 9.51
CA LEU A 79 -15.70 -12.10 8.62
C LEU A 79 -15.06 -13.49 8.80
N VAL A 80 -14.94 -13.92 10.06
CA VAL A 80 -14.31 -15.20 10.45
C VAL A 80 -15.05 -16.40 9.85
N ALA A 81 -14.28 -17.43 9.50
CA ALA A 81 -14.85 -18.61 8.84
C ALA A 81 -15.78 -19.41 9.77
N GLY A 82 -16.80 -20.01 9.17
CA GLY A 82 -17.75 -20.91 9.82
C GLY A 82 -18.88 -20.22 10.58
N LYS A 83 -18.86 -18.89 10.76
CA LYS A 83 -19.91 -18.12 11.43
C LYS A 83 -20.67 -17.22 10.45
N GLU A 84 -21.95 -16.95 10.75
CA GLU A 84 -22.74 -15.97 10.00
C GLU A 84 -22.35 -14.55 10.41
N ARG A 85 -22.21 -13.67 9.43
CA ARG A 85 -21.72 -12.30 9.60
C ARG A 85 -22.44 -11.34 8.67
N LEU A 86 -22.63 -10.10 9.14
CA LEU A 86 -23.21 -9.01 8.37
C LEU A 86 -22.15 -8.41 7.46
N ALA A 87 -22.50 -8.22 6.19
CA ALA A 87 -21.60 -7.67 5.20
C ALA A 87 -22.32 -6.76 4.20
N MET A 88 -21.68 -5.64 3.87
CA MET A 88 -21.94 -4.90 2.64
C MET A 88 -21.31 -5.65 1.47
N PHE A 89 -21.88 -5.62 0.27
CA PHE A 89 -21.29 -6.25 -0.90
C PHE A 89 -21.22 -5.34 -2.12
N CYS A 90 -20.23 -5.60 -2.96
CA CYS A 90 -20.11 -5.10 -4.34
C CYS A 90 -19.96 -6.32 -5.25
N ALA A 91 -20.87 -6.51 -6.21
CA ALA A 91 -20.89 -7.68 -7.10
C ALA A 91 -20.82 -7.28 -8.57
N PHE A 92 -19.94 -7.95 -9.32
CA PHE A 92 -19.73 -7.79 -10.74
C PHE A 92 -20.29 -9.00 -11.48
N SER A 93 -21.22 -8.77 -12.40
CA SER A 93 -21.65 -9.79 -13.37
C SER A 93 -20.70 -9.79 -14.54
N LEU A 94 -20.20 -10.95 -14.95
CA LEU A 94 -19.15 -11.10 -15.95
C LEU A 94 -19.58 -12.11 -17.02
N ASP A 95 -19.14 -11.82 -18.24
CA ASP A 95 -19.18 -12.78 -19.33
C ASP A 95 -18.28 -13.99 -19.02
N PRO A 96 -18.76 -15.25 -19.14
CA PRO A 96 -18.00 -16.42 -18.74
C PRO A 96 -16.72 -16.69 -19.53
N GLU A 97 -16.63 -16.18 -20.77
CA GLU A 97 -15.50 -16.45 -21.66
C GLU A 97 -14.48 -15.32 -21.60
N THR A 98 -14.95 -14.08 -21.77
CA THR A 98 -14.12 -12.88 -21.88
C THR A 98 -13.84 -12.23 -20.52
N PHE A 99 -14.61 -12.56 -19.48
CA PHE A 99 -14.59 -11.88 -18.18
C PHE A 99 -14.86 -10.37 -18.26
N ALA A 100 -15.47 -9.92 -19.36
CA ALA A 100 -15.95 -8.54 -19.50
C ALA A 100 -17.16 -8.31 -18.56
N THR A 101 -17.22 -7.14 -17.95
CA THR A 101 -18.33 -6.78 -17.06
C THR A 101 -19.63 -6.57 -17.84
N ILE A 102 -20.69 -7.22 -17.39
CA ILE A 102 -22.05 -7.13 -17.93
C ILE A 102 -22.86 -6.18 -17.04
N GLY A 103 -23.10 -4.97 -17.54
CA GLY A 103 -23.88 -3.96 -16.85
C GLY A 103 -23.18 -3.34 -15.63
N PRO A 104 -23.90 -2.51 -14.85
CA PRO A 104 -23.33 -1.87 -13.66
C PRO A 104 -23.15 -2.88 -12.51
N PRO A 105 -22.16 -2.65 -11.61
CA PRO A 105 -22.02 -3.41 -10.38
C PRO A 105 -23.27 -3.30 -9.49
N ARG A 106 -23.53 -4.34 -8.71
CA ARG A 106 -24.60 -4.39 -7.71
C ARG A 106 -24.04 -4.14 -6.32
N PHE A 107 -24.78 -3.39 -5.51
CA PHE A 107 -24.41 -3.09 -4.13
C PHE A 107 -25.57 -3.43 -3.19
N GLY A 108 -25.26 -3.67 -1.92
CA GLY A 108 -26.26 -3.80 -0.87
C GLY A 108 -25.73 -4.47 0.38
N ARG A 109 -26.65 -4.83 1.27
CA ARG A 109 -26.38 -5.57 2.52
C ARG A 109 -26.66 -7.06 2.34
N SER A 110 -25.94 -7.88 3.10
CA SER A 110 -26.02 -9.33 3.05
C SER A 110 -25.67 -9.95 4.39
N VAL A 111 -26.17 -11.16 4.62
CA VAL A 111 -25.66 -12.08 5.65
C VAL A 111 -24.83 -13.13 4.92
N ILE A 112 -23.57 -13.29 5.30
CA ILE A 112 -22.68 -14.26 4.70
C ILE A 112 -22.16 -15.26 5.73
N ARG A 113 -21.72 -16.41 5.26
CA ARG A 113 -20.98 -17.39 6.05
C ARG A 113 -19.73 -17.78 5.29
N SER A 114 -18.59 -17.20 5.65
CA SER A 114 -17.31 -17.55 5.03
C SER A 114 -17.00 -19.02 5.30
N ARG A 115 -16.75 -19.81 4.26
CA ARG A 115 -16.46 -21.25 4.42
C ARG A 115 -15.02 -21.50 4.81
N HIS A 116 -14.09 -20.71 4.27
CA HIS A 116 -12.66 -20.90 4.43
C HIS A 116 -11.99 -19.56 4.70
N GLN A 117 -11.05 -19.55 5.64
CA GLN A 117 -10.16 -18.41 5.89
C GLN A 117 -8.74 -18.84 5.50
N LEU A 118 -8.30 -18.38 4.34
CA LEU A 118 -7.01 -18.75 3.75
C LEU A 118 -6.02 -17.60 3.90
N ASP A 119 -4.76 -17.92 4.22
CA ASP A 119 -3.69 -16.97 3.99
C ASP A 119 -3.29 -16.93 2.49
N TYR A 120 -2.54 -15.90 2.11
CA TYR A 120 -2.12 -15.71 0.72
C TYR A 120 -1.26 -16.86 0.17
N TYR A 121 -0.46 -17.52 1.01
CA TYR A 121 0.41 -18.62 0.58
C TYR A 121 -0.38 -19.90 0.36
N GLN A 122 -1.40 -20.15 1.19
CA GLN A 122 -2.36 -21.23 0.97
C GLN A 122 -3.19 -21.02 -0.28
N ALA A 123 -3.74 -19.82 -0.48
CA ALA A 123 -4.47 -19.49 -1.70
C ALA A 123 -3.56 -19.67 -2.93
N GLN A 124 -2.29 -19.23 -2.85
CA GLN A 124 -1.32 -19.41 -3.92
C GLN A 124 -1.06 -20.90 -4.21
N ALA A 125 -0.84 -21.72 -3.18
CA ALA A 125 -0.61 -23.15 -3.34
C ALA A 125 -1.82 -23.84 -3.99
N ILE A 126 -3.04 -23.53 -3.55
CA ILE A 126 -4.27 -24.10 -4.13
C ILE A 126 -4.45 -23.65 -5.59
N PHE A 127 -4.20 -22.37 -5.88
CA PHE A 127 -4.19 -21.86 -7.25
C PHE A 127 -3.20 -22.64 -8.13
N GLU A 128 -1.98 -22.90 -7.64
CA GLU A 128 -0.93 -23.68 -8.32
C GLU A 128 -1.17 -25.21 -8.30
N ARG A 129 -2.28 -25.69 -7.72
CA ARG A 129 -2.61 -27.11 -7.54
C ARG A 129 -1.56 -27.87 -6.71
N ARG A 130 -0.92 -27.18 -5.77
CA ARG A 130 0.03 -27.72 -4.79
C ARG A 130 -0.64 -27.93 -3.43
N THR A 131 -0.03 -28.76 -2.60
CA THR A 131 -0.48 -28.93 -1.21
C THR A 131 -0.27 -27.61 -0.46
N PRO A 132 -1.32 -27.05 0.16
CA PRO A 132 -1.17 -25.83 0.94
C PRO A 132 -0.32 -26.06 2.19
N PRO A 133 0.46 -25.06 2.64
CA PRO A 133 1.23 -25.17 3.87
C PRO A 133 0.29 -25.42 5.08
N PRO A 134 0.76 -26.16 6.10
CA PRO A 134 0.00 -26.41 7.31
C PRO A 134 -0.26 -25.10 8.06
N VAL A 135 -1.42 -24.99 8.71
CA VAL A 135 -1.83 -23.80 9.46
C VAL A 135 -1.96 -24.14 10.94
N ASN A 136 -1.91 -23.11 11.78
CA ASN A 136 -2.42 -23.14 13.14
C ASN A 136 -3.97 -23.16 13.22
N SER A 137 -4.69 -23.30 12.09
CA SER A 137 -6.16 -23.36 12.06
C SER A 137 -6.64 -24.80 11.91
N ASN A 138 -7.70 -25.16 12.64
CA ASN A 138 -8.30 -26.50 12.62
C ASN A 138 -9.12 -26.79 11.34
N GLN A 139 -9.01 -25.97 10.29
CA GLN A 139 -9.79 -26.15 9.06
C GLN A 139 -9.03 -26.99 8.04
N VAL A 140 -9.37 -28.28 7.97
CA VAL A 140 -8.92 -29.17 6.89
C VAL A 140 -9.96 -29.13 5.78
N MET A 141 -9.58 -28.62 4.61
CA MET A 141 -10.43 -28.69 3.41
C MET A 141 -10.39 -30.11 2.83
N SER A 142 -11.55 -30.64 2.44
CA SER A 142 -11.62 -31.86 1.65
C SER A 142 -11.03 -31.64 0.25
N ARG A 143 -10.71 -32.74 -0.43
CA ARG A 143 -10.22 -32.69 -1.82
C ARG A 143 -11.19 -31.97 -2.76
N LEU A 144 -12.49 -32.26 -2.64
CA LEU A 144 -13.53 -31.63 -3.46
C LEU A 144 -13.63 -30.12 -3.19
N GLU A 145 -13.59 -29.71 -1.92
CA GLU A 145 -13.58 -28.29 -1.57
C GLU A 145 -12.35 -27.58 -2.12
N THR A 146 -11.18 -28.22 -2.02
CA THR A 146 -9.93 -27.68 -2.57
C THR A 146 -10.03 -27.49 -4.08
N GLU A 147 -10.61 -28.45 -4.80
CA GLU A 147 -10.86 -28.37 -6.25
C GLU A 147 -11.86 -27.26 -6.60
N CYS A 148 -12.93 -27.08 -5.81
CA CYS A 148 -13.88 -25.96 -6.00
C CYS A 148 -13.21 -24.60 -5.79
N VAL A 149 -12.49 -24.42 -4.68
CA VAL A 149 -11.75 -23.19 -4.36
C VAL A 149 -10.73 -22.89 -5.45
N ALA A 150 -10.00 -23.89 -5.92
CA ALA A 150 -9.06 -23.77 -7.04
C ALA A 150 -9.71 -23.18 -8.31
N ARG A 151 -10.89 -23.66 -8.71
CA ARG A 151 -11.62 -23.10 -9.87
C ARG A 151 -12.11 -21.68 -9.65
N ASP A 152 -12.48 -21.35 -8.41
CA ASP A 152 -12.93 -20.01 -8.07
C ASP A 152 -11.75 -19.03 -8.09
N LEU A 153 -10.60 -19.43 -7.55
CA LEU A 153 -9.34 -18.67 -7.65
C LEU A 153 -8.93 -18.43 -9.11
N ASP A 154 -9.15 -19.39 -10.02
CA ASP A 154 -8.89 -19.17 -11.46
C ASP A 154 -9.79 -18.07 -12.05
N ALA A 155 -11.07 -18.05 -11.68
CA ALA A 155 -12.01 -17.02 -12.13
C ALA A 155 -11.65 -15.65 -11.57
N LEU A 156 -11.28 -15.57 -10.29
CA LEU A 156 -10.78 -14.35 -9.66
C LEU A 156 -9.51 -13.83 -10.34
N ALA A 157 -8.56 -14.72 -10.64
CA ALA A 157 -7.31 -14.37 -11.30
C ALA A 157 -7.53 -13.81 -12.71
N ARG A 158 -8.43 -14.41 -13.50
CA ARG A 158 -8.77 -13.92 -14.84
C ARG A 158 -9.42 -12.54 -14.79
N PHE A 159 -10.39 -12.35 -13.90
CA PHE A 159 -11.03 -11.06 -13.75
C PHE A 159 -10.06 -9.97 -13.28
N ALA A 160 -9.24 -10.26 -12.27
CA ALA A 160 -8.22 -9.35 -11.78
C ALA A 160 -7.22 -8.96 -12.87
N GLU A 161 -6.82 -9.90 -13.73
CA GLU A 161 -5.92 -9.62 -14.84
C GLU A 161 -6.59 -8.70 -15.89
N THR A 162 -7.87 -8.93 -16.22
CA THR A 162 -8.62 -8.03 -17.10
C THR A 162 -8.67 -6.60 -16.55
N LEU A 163 -9.00 -6.44 -15.26
CA LEU A 163 -9.04 -5.14 -14.58
C LEU A 163 -7.67 -4.45 -14.60
N ARG A 164 -6.62 -5.22 -14.33
CA ARG A 164 -5.26 -4.72 -14.32
C ARG A 164 -4.81 -4.25 -15.69
N LEU A 165 -5.05 -5.03 -16.74
CA LEU A 165 -4.68 -4.65 -18.11
C LEU A 165 -5.38 -3.37 -18.54
N GLN A 166 -6.65 -3.18 -18.15
CA GLN A 166 -7.37 -1.92 -18.37
C GLN A 166 -6.72 -0.74 -17.63
N ARG A 167 -6.35 -0.92 -16.35
CA ARG A 167 -5.65 0.11 -15.54
C ARG A 167 -4.29 0.47 -16.13
N VAL A 168 -3.48 -0.52 -16.50
CA VAL A 168 -2.17 -0.32 -17.14
C VAL A 168 -2.33 0.39 -18.48
N ALA A 169 -3.32 0.01 -19.29
CA ALA A 169 -3.61 0.69 -20.56
C ALA A 169 -3.98 2.17 -20.37
N ARG A 170 -4.69 2.50 -19.27
CA ARG A 170 -5.00 3.87 -18.84
C ARG A 170 -3.83 4.61 -18.19
N GLY A 171 -2.71 3.94 -17.93
CA GLY A 171 -1.49 4.54 -17.37
C GLY A 171 -1.35 4.42 -15.85
N ALA A 172 -1.93 3.40 -15.22
CA ALA A 172 -1.69 3.12 -13.81
C ALA A 172 -0.20 2.83 -13.57
N VAL A 173 0.34 3.35 -12.46
CA VAL A 173 1.77 3.24 -12.15
C VAL A 173 1.96 2.17 -11.08
N GLU A 174 2.57 1.05 -11.46
CA GLU A 174 2.94 -0.02 -10.52
C GLU A 174 4.31 0.28 -9.88
N LEU A 175 4.25 0.93 -8.71
CA LEU A 175 5.44 1.24 -7.90
C LEU A 175 5.50 0.27 -6.72
N SER A 176 6.47 -0.64 -6.75
CA SER A 176 6.73 -1.53 -5.62
C SER A 176 7.48 -0.79 -4.52
N SER A 177 7.07 -1.00 -3.27
CA SER A 177 7.87 -0.61 -2.11
C SER A 177 8.36 -1.88 -1.42
N ALA A 178 9.66 -1.96 -1.15
CA ALA A 178 10.24 -3.07 -0.41
C ALA A 178 9.95 -2.88 1.09
N GLU A 179 8.78 -3.31 1.55
CA GLU A 179 8.43 -3.25 2.97
C GLU A 179 9.20 -4.30 3.78
N LEU A 180 9.90 -3.84 4.83
CA LEU A 180 10.48 -4.72 5.84
C LEU A 180 9.45 -5.11 6.87
N ARG A 181 9.51 -6.35 7.33
CA ARG A 181 8.81 -6.79 8.52
C ARG A 181 9.79 -7.36 9.52
N PHE A 182 9.63 -6.92 10.75
CA PHE A 182 10.24 -7.55 11.90
C PHE A 182 9.23 -8.54 12.44
N GLU A 183 9.52 -9.83 12.33
CA GLU A 183 8.71 -10.88 12.94
C GLU A 183 9.31 -11.21 14.30
N THR A 184 8.48 -11.19 15.34
CA THR A 184 8.88 -11.75 16.62
C THR A 184 8.75 -13.28 16.56
N SER A 185 9.44 -14.01 17.44
CA SER A 185 9.34 -15.48 17.47
C SER A 185 7.93 -16.01 17.73
N ALA A 186 6.99 -15.16 18.16
CA ALA A 186 5.56 -15.48 18.29
C ALA A 186 4.77 -15.31 16.97
N ASP A 187 5.24 -14.46 16.05
CA ASP A 187 4.61 -14.17 14.75
C ASP A 187 5.16 -15.02 13.61
N ALA A 188 6.37 -15.57 13.78
CA ALA A 188 7.03 -16.43 12.80
C ALA A 188 6.32 -17.79 12.68
N GLY A 189 5.21 -17.79 11.95
CA GLY A 189 4.63 -19.00 11.36
C GLY A 189 5.70 -19.70 10.51
N VAL A 190 5.70 -21.02 10.56
CA VAL A 190 6.68 -21.93 9.94
C VAL A 190 6.79 -21.65 8.43
N GLY A 191 7.71 -20.77 8.04
CA GLY A 191 8.16 -20.58 6.67
C GLY A 191 9.38 -21.45 6.39
N ASP A 192 9.33 -22.19 5.28
CA ASP A 192 10.28 -23.25 4.89
C ASP A 192 11.68 -22.75 4.45
N ASP A 193 11.99 -21.47 4.63
CA ASP A 193 13.25 -20.83 4.21
C ASP A 193 14.04 -20.23 5.40
N LEU A 194 13.94 -20.83 6.59
CA LEU A 194 14.81 -20.49 7.72
C LEU A 194 16.17 -21.21 7.57
N PRO A 195 17.32 -20.52 7.74
CA PRO A 195 18.58 -21.20 7.97
C PRO A 195 18.40 -22.10 9.20
N THR A 196 18.76 -23.36 9.02
CA THR A 196 18.73 -24.46 9.98
C THR A 196 18.85 -23.95 11.43
N ARG A 197 17.78 -24.16 12.22
CA ARG A 197 17.82 -24.03 13.68
C ARG A 197 18.95 -24.92 14.21
N SER A 198 20.10 -24.34 14.54
CA SER A 198 21.04 -25.02 15.42
C SER A 198 20.42 -25.00 16.81
N ASN A 199 20.10 -26.18 17.32
CA ASN A 199 19.66 -26.37 18.69
C ASN A 199 20.77 -25.89 19.64
N SER A 200 20.61 -24.70 20.22
CA SER A 200 21.33 -24.33 21.43
C SER A 200 20.45 -23.47 22.33
N THR A 201 20.12 -24.08 23.46
CA THR A 201 19.85 -23.48 24.78
C THR A 201 18.67 -22.52 24.96
N ASN A 202 17.81 -22.88 25.91
CA ASN A 202 16.67 -22.16 26.48
C ASN A 202 17.02 -20.74 26.97
N ASP A 203 17.13 -19.77 26.06
CA ASP A 203 17.00 -18.37 26.41
C ASP A 203 15.64 -17.87 25.94
N SER A 204 14.82 -17.42 26.89
CA SER A 204 13.47 -16.85 26.69
C SER A 204 13.48 -15.50 25.95
N ASN A 205 14.51 -15.24 25.16
CA ASN A 205 14.70 -13.99 24.44
C ASN A 205 14.17 -14.18 23.02
N SER A 206 12.96 -13.68 22.78
CA SER A 206 12.32 -13.60 21.46
C SER A 206 13.31 -13.04 20.43
N GLN A 207 13.85 -13.92 19.59
CA GLN A 207 14.75 -13.57 18.51
C GLN A 207 13.90 -12.90 17.41
N GLN A 208 14.12 -11.60 17.19
CA GLN A 208 13.51 -10.88 16.08
C GLN A 208 14.17 -11.33 14.79
N VAL A 209 13.35 -11.81 13.86
CA VAL A 209 13.77 -12.18 12.51
C VAL A 209 13.35 -11.06 11.58
N VAL A 210 14.30 -10.57 10.77
CA VAL A 210 14.00 -9.60 9.71
C VAL A 210 13.62 -10.39 8.47
N SER A 211 12.37 -10.31 8.05
CA SER A 211 11.88 -10.91 6.82
C SER A 211 11.43 -9.80 5.85
N ARG A 212 11.65 -10.03 4.56
CA ARG A 212 10.97 -9.26 3.52
C ARG A 212 9.68 -9.99 3.20
N LYS A 213 8.57 -9.24 3.11
CA LYS A 213 7.31 -9.83 2.68
C LYS A 213 7.46 -10.33 1.24
N LYS A 214 7.42 -11.65 1.04
CA LYS A 214 7.39 -12.23 -0.30
C LYS A 214 6.03 -11.95 -0.92
N GLU A 215 6.01 -11.11 -1.94
CA GLU A 215 4.82 -10.86 -2.74
C GLU A 215 4.49 -12.12 -3.56
N VAL A 216 3.23 -12.57 -3.50
CA VAL A 216 2.72 -13.70 -4.28
C VAL A 216 1.57 -13.24 -5.15
N PHE A 217 1.33 -13.96 -6.25
CA PHE A 217 0.33 -13.59 -7.26
C PHE A 217 -1.08 -13.37 -6.66
N MET A 218 -1.48 -14.20 -5.68
CA MET A 218 -2.77 -14.02 -5.00
C MET A 218 -2.92 -12.69 -4.24
N MET A 219 -1.82 -12.08 -3.75
CA MET A 219 -1.89 -10.75 -3.13
C MET A 219 -2.32 -9.70 -4.14
N ARG A 220 -1.81 -9.79 -5.37
CA ARG A 220 -2.17 -8.90 -6.48
C ARG A 220 -3.61 -9.10 -6.93
N VAL A 221 -4.07 -10.35 -7.02
CA VAL A 221 -5.46 -10.67 -7.38
C VAL A 221 -6.43 -10.00 -6.39
N VAL A 222 -6.22 -10.17 -5.08
CA VAL A 222 -7.05 -9.51 -4.07
C VAL A 222 -6.96 -7.99 -4.18
N ALA A 223 -5.77 -7.42 -4.37
CA ALA A 223 -5.59 -5.98 -4.52
C ALA A 223 -6.42 -5.39 -5.68
N GLU A 224 -6.40 -6.02 -6.86
CA GLU A 224 -7.18 -5.56 -8.02
C GLU A 224 -8.70 -5.65 -7.79
N LEU A 225 -9.18 -6.70 -7.12
CA LEU A 225 -10.59 -6.82 -6.76
C LEU A 225 -11.04 -5.73 -5.77
N MET A 226 -10.20 -5.43 -4.77
CA MET A 226 -10.48 -4.34 -3.82
C MET A 226 -10.47 -2.97 -4.49
N ILE A 227 -9.52 -2.72 -5.41
CA ILE A 227 -9.47 -1.49 -6.20
C ILE A 227 -10.74 -1.34 -7.04
N ALA A 228 -11.18 -2.41 -7.70
CA ALA A 228 -12.41 -2.38 -8.50
C ALA A 228 -13.65 -2.10 -7.65
N ALA A 229 -13.80 -2.74 -6.48
CA ALA A 229 -14.90 -2.47 -5.56
C ALA A 229 -14.89 -1.01 -5.07
N ASN A 230 -13.73 -0.51 -4.67
CA ASN A 230 -13.55 0.89 -4.25
C ASN A 230 -13.93 1.89 -5.36
N ALA A 231 -13.49 1.65 -6.60
CA ALA A 231 -13.80 2.50 -7.76
C ALA A 231 -15.30 2.45 -8.13
N ALA A 232 -15.91 1.27 -8.04
CA ALA A 232 -17.33 1.07 -8.30
C ALA A 232 -18.19 1.85 -7.27
N VAL A 233 -17.85 1.76 -5.98
CA VAL A 233 -18.53 2.51 -4.91
C VAL A 233 -18.34 4.02 -5.09
N ALA A 234 -17.12 4.48 -5.40
CA ALA A 234 -16.87 5.90 -5.68
C ALA A 234 -17.75 6.44 -6.83
N THR A 235 -17.88 5.65 -7.89
CA THR A 235 -18.72 5.98 -9.04
C THR A 235 -20.21 6.05 -8.66
N GLU A 236 -20.68 5.10 -7.84
CA GLU A 236 -22.09 5.09 -7.40
C GLU A 236 -22.40 6.28 -6.48
N LEU A 237 -21.50 6.61 -5.55
CA LEU A 237 -21.66 7.79 -4.69
C LEU A 237 -21.69 9.09 -5.49
N ALA A 238 -20.82 9.24 -6.50
CA ALA A 238 -20.82 10.40 -7.38
C ALA A 238 -22.13 10.50 -8.20
N LYS A 239 -22.66 9.37 -8.69
CA LYS A 239 -23.95 9.32 -9.38
C LYS A 239 -25.11 9.71 -8.45
N ALA A 240 -25.10 9.22 -7.20
CA ALA A 240 -26.11 9.55 -6.22
C ALA A 240 -26.11 11.06 -5.89
N GLN A 241 -24.93 11.65 -5.71
CA GLN A 241 -24.76 13.10 -5.55
C GLN A 241 -25.32 13.87 -6.75
N GLY A 242 -24.99 13.44 -7.98
CA GLY A 242 -25.50 14.05 -9.22
C GLY A 242 -27.02 13.96 -9.39
N ARG A 243 -27.68 13.01 -8.72
CA ARG A 243 -29.15 12.86 -8.69
C ARG A 243 -29.81 13.69 -7.57
N GLY A 244 -29.07 14.59 -6.93
CA GLY A 244 -29.56 15.41 -5.82
C GLY A 244 -29.37 14.76 -4.44
N GLY A 245 -28.57 13.69 -4.35
CA GLY A 245 -28.12 13.13 -3.07
C GLY A 245 -27.13 14.06 -2.34
N GLY A 246 -26.85 13.73 -1.09
CA GLY A 246 -25.86 14.43 -0.26
C GLY A 246 -24.42 14.34 -0.79
N PRO A 247 -23.47 15.00 -0.11
CA PRO A 247 -22.06 14.98 -0.50
C PRO A 247 -21.47 13.58 -0.43
N ALA A 248 -20.41 13.31 -1.21
CA ALA A 248 -19.71 12.04 -1.23
C ALA A 248 -18.29 12.16 -0.70
N LEU A 249 -17.79 11.14 0.02
CA LEU A 249 -16.39 11.09 0.46
C LEU A 249 -15.56 10.30 -0.55
N LEU A 250 -14.60 10.97 -1.17
CA LEU A 250 -13.69 10.39 -2.16
C LEU A 250 -12.25 10.45 -1.67
N ARG A 251 -11.36 9.76 -2.38
CA ARG A 251 -9.92 9.79 -2.17
C ARG A 251 -9.21 10.10 -3.49
N LYS A 252 -8.70 11.33 -3.61
CA LYS A 252 -8.00 11.82 -4.79
C LYS A 252 -6.49 11.66 -4.65
N HIS A 253 -5.79 11.58 -5.79
CA HIS A 253 -4.33 11.55 -5.84
C HIS A 253 -3.88 12.43 -7.00
N GLU A 254 -3.42 13.63 -6.67
CA GLU A 254 -2.98 14.62 -7.64
C GLU A 254 -1.67 14.19 -8.32
N PRO A 255 -1.45 14.55 -9.60
CA PRO A 255 -0.18 14.29 -10.26
C PRO A 255 0.97 15.01 -9.53
N PRO A 256 2.17 14.41 -9.47
CA PRO A 256 3.28 15.05 -8.79
C PRO A 256 3.84 16.22 -9.60
N PRO A 257 4.26 17.34 -8.95
CA PRO A 257 4.89 18.43 -9.66
C PRO A 257 6.22 17.98 -10.30
N PRO A 258 6.57 18.48 -11.51
CA PRO A 258 7.75 18.04 -12.26
C PRO A 258 9.07 18.10 -11.46
N GLU A 259 9.21 19.10 -10.60
CA GLU A 259 10.38 19.33 -9.75
C GLU A 259 10.71 18.13 -8.84
N LYS A 260 9.69 17.39 -8.39
CA LYS A 260 9.90 16.20 -7.54
C LYS A 260 10.55 15.04 -8.30
N PHE A 261 10.52 15.05 -9.63
CA PHE A 261 11.13 14.02 -10.45
C PHE A 261 12.58 14.32 -10.84
N GLU A 262 13.16 15.47 -10.44
CA GLU A 262 14.49 15.85 -10.87
C GLU A 262 15.57 14.86 -10.43
N GLU A 263 15.52 14.39 -9.18
CA GLU A 263 16.42 13.34 -8.68
C GLU A 263 16.32 12.06 -9.52
N LEU A 264 15.10 11.66 -9.91
CA LEU A 264 14.86 10.48 -10.74
C LEU A 264 15.35 10.69 -12.19
N ARG A 265 15.16 11.89 -12.74
CA ARG A 265 15.53 12.24 -14.11
C ARG A 265 17.04 12.14 -14.33
N VAL A 266 17.83 12.76 -13.44
CA VAL A 266 19.30 12.68 -13.49
C VAL A 266 19.77 11.23 -13.33
N CYS A 267 19.17 10.52 -12.37
CA CYS A 267 19.40 9.11 -12.08
C CYS A 267 19.21 8.20 -13.31
N LEU A 268 18.10 8.32 -14.04
CA LEU A 268 17.84 7.55 -15.26
C LEU A 268 18.80 7.90 -16.40
N ARG A 269 19.12 9.17 -16.57
CA ARG A 269 20.03 9.63 -17.63
C ARG A 269 21.43 9.08 -17.42
N GLU A 270 21.99 9.24 -16.23
CA GLU A 270 23.38 8.85 -15.94
C GLU A 270 23.60 7.33 -15.91
N ASN A 271 22.58 6.55 -15.52
CA ASN A 271 22.75 5.11 -15.27
C ASN A 271 22.13 4.20 -16.33
N ALA A 272 21.21 4.74 -17.12
CA ALA A 272 20.51 3.99 -18.17
C ALA A 272 20.47 4.72 -19.52
N GLY A 273 20.95 5.96 -19.60
CA GLY A 273 20.90 6.77 -20.83
C GLY A 273 19.47 7.13 -21.24
N VAL A 274 18.52 7.15 -20.29
CA VAL A 274 17.09 7.37 -20.56
C VAL A 274 16.68 8.75 -20.05
N ASP A 275 16.06 9.55 -20.91
CA ASP A 275 15.36 10.76 -20.47
C ASP A 275 13.98 10.38 -19.91
N LEU A 276 13.70 10.85 -18.69
CA LEU A 276 12.44 10.59 -18.01
C LEU A 276 11.30 11.40 -18.65
N ASP A 277 10.23 10.71 -19.08
CA ASP A 277 8.97 11.33 -19.45
C ASP A 277 7.93 11.09 -18.34
N ALA A 278 7.60 12.14 -17.60
CA ALA A 278 6.58 12.11 -16.54
C ALA A 278 5.26 12.80 -16.96
N SER A 279 5.04 13.02 -18.25
CA SER A 279 3.83 13.69 -18.78
C SER A 279 2.53 12.95 -18.46
N SER A 280 2.59 11.63 -18.31
CA SER A 280 1.49 10.78 -17.88
C SER A 280 2.02 9.58 -17.09
N GLY A 281 1.15 8.91 -16.32
CA GLY A 281 1.54 7.69 -15.61
C GLY A 281 1.99 6.56 -16.55
N LYS A 282 1.44 6.52 -17.77
CA LYS A 282 1.87 5.59 -18.84
C LYS A 282 3.28 5.91 -19.33
N ALA A 283 3.55 7.17 -19.65
CA ALA A 283 4.87 7.62 -20.08
C ALA A 283 5.93 7.36 -19.00
N LEU A 284 5.60 7.68 -17.74
CA LEU A 284 6.46 7.40 -16.58
C LEU A 284 6.80 5.90 -16.49
N SER A 285 5.78 5.05 -16.58
CA SER A 285 5.97 3.59 -16.53
C SER A 285 6.82 3.06 -17.68
N MET A 286 6.67 3.63 -18.89
CA MET A 286 7.48 3.28 -20.04
C MET A 286 8.94 3.72 -19.89
N SER A 287 9.20 4.95 -19.41
CA SER A 287 10.56 5.42 -19.12
C SER A 287 11.24 4.57 -18.06
N LEU A 288 10.52 4.20 -16.99
CA LEU A 288 11.04 3.33 -15.94
C LEU A 288 11.38 1.93 -16.47
N ALA A 289 10.50 1.34 -17.28
CA ALA A 289 10.74 0.02 -17.87
C ALA A 289 11.93 0.02 -18.86
N LEU A 290 12.04 1.07 -19.67
CA LEU A 290 13.18 1.25 -20.58
C LEU A 290 14.49 1.40 -19.80
N ALA A 291 14.48 2.21 -18.74
CA ALA A 291 15.65 2.39 -17.89
C ALA A 291 16.06 1.10 -17.18
N GLU A 292 15.09 0.33 -16.69
CA GLU A 292 15.31 -0.99 -16.07
C GLU A 292 15.93 -1.98 -17.08
N SER A 293 15.50 -1.97 -18.34
CA SER A 293 16.10 -2.83 -19.39
C SER A 293 17.50 -2.41 -19.83
N ASN A 294 17.83 -1.12 -19.74
CA ASN A 294 19.14 -0.58 -20.11
C ASN A 294 20.17 -0.68 -18.98
N ALA A 295 19.71 -0.76 -17.73
CA ALA A 295 20.58 -0.81 -16.57
C ALA A 295 21.35 -2.14 -16.49
N SER A 296 22.65 -2.07 -16.19
CA SER A 296 23.49 -3.26 -16.00
C SER A 296 23.27 -3.96 -14.64
N ASP A 297 22.71 -3.26 -13.65
CA ASP A 297 22.45 -3.81 -12.30
C ASP A 297 21.03 -4.40 -12.22
N PRO A 298 20.87 -5.69 -11.87
CA PRO A 298 19.56 -6.31 -11.66
C PRO A 298 18.66 -5.62 -10.62
N ASN A 299 19.23 -4.83 -9.70
CA ASN A 299 18.47 -4.12 -8.66
C ASN A 299 18.08 -2.69 -9.06
N ALA A 300 18.53 -2.19 -10.22
CA ALA A 300 18.28 -0.80 -10.64
C ALA A 300 16.78 -0.50 -10.76
N GLY A 301 15.98 -1.43 -11.30
CA GLY A 301 14.54 -1.27 -11.42
C GLY A 301 13.82 -0.99 -10.10
N ALA A 302 14.13 -1.74 -9.05
CA ALA A 302 13.56 -1.53 -7.72
C ALA A 302 13.92 -0.16 -7.14
N MET A 303 15.13 0.32 -7.41
CA MET A 303 15.59 1.64 -6.98
C MET A 303 14.91 2.78 -7.77
N PHE A 304 14.80 2.67 -9.10
CA PHE A 304 14.06 3.62 -9.92
C PHE A 304 12.61 3.76 -9.44
N ARG A 305 11.96 2.63 -9.14
CA ARG A 305 10.59 2.60 -8.59
C ARG A 305 10.49 3.21 -7.20
N SER A 306 11.49 3.01 -6.34
CA SER A 306 11.56 3.66 -5.02
C SER A 306 11.66 5.19 -5.14
N LEU A 307 12.55 5.69 -6.00
CA LEU A 307 12.68 7.13 -6.27
C LEU A 307 11.40 7.71 -6.89
N ALA A 308 10.78 7.00 -7.83
CA ALA A 308 9.49 7.39 -8.38
C ALA A 308 8.39 7.45 -7.31
N THR A 309 8.35 6.48 -6.38
CA THR A 309 7.40 6.47 -5.25
C THR A 309 7.58 7.70 -4.36
N ARG A 310 8.83 8.08 -4.08
CA ARG A 310 9.14 9.27 -3.27
C ARG A 310 8.76 10.58 -3.97
N ALA A 311 8.83 10.62 -5.29
CA ALA A 311 8.41 11.77 -6.06
C ALA A 311 6.88 11.96 -6.06
N MET A 312 6.10 10.92 -5.75
CA MET A 312 4.63 10.99 -5.78
C MET A 312 4.06 12.02 -4.80
N SER A 313 2.88 12.55 -5.13
CA SER A 313 2.08 13.35 -4.21
C SER A 313 1.36 12.46 -3.18
N GLU A 314 0.95 13.06 -2.08
CA GLU A 314 0.15 12.34 -1.08
C GLU A 314 -1.30 12.22 -1.56
N ALA A 315 -1.88 11.02 -1.49
CA ALA A 315 -3.30 10.81 -1.76
C ALA A 315 -4.15 11.22 -0.55
N GLN A 316 -5.20 12.01 -0.78
CA GLN A 316 -5.98 12.68 0.27
C GLN A 316 -7.47 12.37 0.12
N TYR A 317 -8.17 12.23 1.24
CA TYR A 317 -9.63 12.25 1.28
C TYR A 317 -10.14 13.67 1.04
N ALA A 318 -11.23 13.78 0.30
CA ALA A 318 -11.91 15.04 0.01
C ALA A 318 -13.40 14.79 -0.20
N GLU A 319 -14.21 15.76 0.21
CA GLU A 319 -15.63 15.80 -0.08
C GLU A 319 -15.89 16.20 -1.53
N LEU A 320 -16.81 15.50 -2.18
CA LEU A 320 -17.41 15.88 -3.44
C LEU A 320 -18.74 16.56 -3.15
N VAL A 321 -18.86 17.84 -3.53
CA VAL A 321 -20.03 18.69 -3.27
C VAL A 321 -20.44 19.38 -4.55
N GLY A 322 -21.71 19.25 -4.92
CA GLY A 322 -22.29 19.92 -6.08
C GLY A 322 -21.76 19.36 -7.41
N ALA A 323 -22.64 19.20 -8.39
CA ALA A 323 -22.16 19.11 -9.76
C ALA A 323 -21.56 20.48 -10.13
N PRO A 324 -20.33 20.57 -10.67
CA PRO A 324 -19.97 21.77 -11.39
C PRO A 324 -20.92 21.85 -12.60
N LEU A 325 -21.93 22.71 -12.50
CA LEU A 325 -22.62 23.26 -13.64
C LEU A 325 -21.56 23.84 -14.57
N VAL A 326 -21.25 23.11 -15.64
CA VAL A 326 -20.71 23.56 -16.92
C VAL A 326 -19.79 24.79 -16.82
N SER A 327 -18.48 24.53 -16.75
CA SER A 327 -17.51 25.41 -17.41
C SER A 327 -16.67 24.52 -18.31
N GLU A 328 -16.63 24.90 -19.58
CA GLU A 328 -16.32 24.08 -20.76
C GLU A 328 -15.20 23.04 -20.59
N PRO A 329 -15.34 21.85 -21.21
CA PRO A 329 -14.27 20.88 -21.28
C PRO A 329 -13.07 21.54 -21.95
N ARG A 330 -11.92 21.58 -21.25
CA ARG A 330 -10.66 21.87 -21.93
C ARG A 330 -10.44 20.73 -22.92
N LEU A 331 -10.28 21.10 -24.18
CA LEU A 331 -10.13 20.22 -25.32
C LEU A 331 -9.10 19.12 -25.01
N GLY A 332 -9.57 17.90 -24.69
CA GLY A 332 -8.74 16.76 -24.29
C GLY A 332 -9.40 15.79 -23.31
N ASP A 333 -10.35 16.24 -22.49
CA ASP A 333 -11.04 15.39 -21.51
C ASP A 333 -12.23 14.66 -22.15
N SER A 334 -12.00 13.44 -22.61
CA SER A 334 -13.06 12.49 -22.94
C SER A 334 -13.64 11.90 -21.65
N ASP A 335 -14.60 12.57 -21.02
CA ASP A 335 -15.35 11.97 -19.92
C ASP A 335 -16.87 12.18 -20.10
N GLU A 336 -17.57 11.06 -20.33
CA GLU A 336 -19.04 10.96 -20.53
C GLU A 336 -19.85 11.37 -19.29
N LEU A 337 -19.19 11.71 -18.18
CA LEU A 337 -19.81 11.98 -16.88
C LEU A 337 -20.13 13.46 -16.63
N GLY A 338 -19.66 14.40 -17.46
CA GLY A 338 -20.05 15.83 -17.38
C GLY A 338 -19.71 16.54 -16.06
N VAL A 339 -18.85 15.93 -15.23
CA VAL A 339 -18.33 16.48 -13.98
C VAL A 339 -16.88 16.89 -14.21
N GLY A 340 -16.41 17.98 -13.62
CA GLY A 340 -15.00 18.40 -13.62
C GLY A 340 -14.08 17.44 -12.86
N LEU A 341 -14.03 16.18 -13.32
CA LEU A 341 -13.45 15.01 -12.66
C LEU A 341 -11.93 15.05 -12.55
N GLY A 342 -11.27 15.91 -13.34
CA GLY A 342 -9.81 16.07 -13.29
C GLY A 342 -9.27 16.41 -11.89
N THR A 343 -10.08 17.02 -11.02
CA THR A 343 -9.69 17.37 -9.64
C THR A 343 -9.80 16.21 -8.64
N PHE A 344 -10.60 15.18 -8.93
CA PHE A 344 -10.82 14.01 -8.06
C PHE A 344 -10.16 12.74 -8.59
N ALA A 345 -9.53 12.81 -9.76
CA ALA A 345 -8.80 11.71 -10.36
C ALA A 345 -7.72 11.15 -9.42
N HIS A 346 -7.47 9.85 -9.56
CA HIS A 346 -6.43 9.17 -8.82
C HIS A 346 -5.26 8.80 -9.73
N TYR A 347 -4.26 9.68 -9.79
CA TYR A 347 -3.09 9.58 -10.69
C TYR A 347 -2.45 8.19 -10.66
N GLY A 348 -2.01 7.71 -9.49
CA GLY A 348 -1.29 6.43 -9.39
C GLY A 348 -2.10 5.19 -9.80
N LEU A 349 -3.44 5.26 -9.75
CA LEU A 349 -4.32 4.13 -10.10
C LEU A 349 -4.91 4.29 -11.51
N ALA A 350 -4.70 5.42 -12.17
CA ALA A 350 -5.36 5.80 -13.43
C ALA A 350 -6.88 5.58 -13.41
N LEU A 351 -7.53 6.04 -12.33
CA LEU A 351 -8.98 5.98 -12.15
C LEU A 351 -9.56 7.40 -12.05
N PRO A 352 -10.71 7.68 -12.68
CA PRO A 352 -11.36 8.99 -12.61
C PRO A 352 -11.93 9.27 -11.22
N LEU A 353 -12.42 8.23 -10.54
CA LEU A 353 -12.98 8.31 -9.20
C LEU A 353 -12.47 7.14 -8.36
N TYR A 354 -12.16 7.43 -7.10
CA TYR A 354 -11.72 6.43 -6.14
C TYR A 354 -12.14 6.83 -4.73
N THR A 355 -12.41 5.84 -3.89
CA THR A 355 -12.66 6.01 -2.46
C THR A 355 -12.15 4.77 -1.71
N HIS A 356 -12.29 4.73 -0.39
CA HIS A 356 -12.06 3.52 0.38
C HIS A 356 -13.36 2.99 0.97
N PHE A 357 -13.65 1.74 0.66
CA PHE A 357 -14.83 1.00 1.09
C PHE A 357 -14.49 -0.32 1.80
N THR A 358 -13.30 -0.87 1.53
CA THR A 358 -12.96 -2.28 1.81
C THR A 358 -12.34 -2.56 3.18
N SER A 359 -12.26 -1.58 4.11
CA SER A 359 -11.68 -1.85 5.44
C SER A 359 -12.25 -1.00 6.59
N PRO A 360 -13.57 -1.08 6.86
CA PRO A 360 -14.23 -0.30 7.91
C PRO A 360 -13.86 -0.69 9.34
N ILE A 361 -13.26 -1.87 9.59
CA ILE A 361 -12.77 -2.23 10.93
C ILE A 361 -11.60 -1.33 11.35
N ARG A 362 -10.78 -0.88 10.37
CA ARG A 362 -9.51 -0.20 10.61
C ARG A 362 -9.41 1.22 10.05
N ARG A 363 -10.42 1.71 9.33
CA ARG A 363 -10.44 3.06 8.75
C ARG A 363 -11.82 3.69 8.90
N TYR A 364 -11.87 4.89 9.48
CA TYR A 364 -13.13 5.59 9.70
C TYR A 364 -13.75 6.09 8.40
N ALA A 365 -12.94 6.44 7.40
CA ALA A 365 -13.42 6.84 6.08
C ALA A 365 -14.30 5.75 5.44
N ASP A 366 -13.93 4.47 5.57
CA ASP A 366 -14.73 3.35 5.05
C ASP A 366 -16.08 3.24 5.79
N VAL A 367 -16.13 3.49 7.11
CA VAL A 367 -17.39 3.54 7.87
C VAL A 367 -18.31 4.65 7.34
N VAL A 368 -17.76 5.84 7.08
CA VAL A 368 -18.50 6.96 6.49
C VAL A 368 -19.00 6.60 5.08
N VAL A 369 -18.14 6.02 4.24
CA VAL A 369 -18.50 5.56 2.89
C VAL A 369 -19.60 4.50 2.93
N HIS A 370 -19.59 3.57 3.90
CA HIS A 370 -20.67 2.60 4.09
C HIS A 370 -22.01 3.28 4.39
N ARG A 371 -22.02 4.28 5.28
CA ARG A 371 -23.23 5.07 5.60
C ARG A 371 -23.74 5.82 4.38
N LEU A 372 -22.85 6.52 3.68
CA LEU A 372 -23.20 7.26 2.45
C LEU A 372 -23.74 6.33 1.36
N LEU A 373 -23.17 5.13 1.21
CA LEU A 373 -23.64 4.14 0.25
C LEU A 373 -25.02 3.58 0.64
N ASN A 374 -25.26 3.29 1.92
CA ASN A 374 -26.57 2.84 2.39
C ASN A 374 -27.65 3.90 2.12
N ALA A 375 -27.34 5.17 2.36
CA ALA A 375 -28.24 6.29 2.07
C ALA A 375 -28.48 6.46 0.56
N ALA A 376 -27.43 6.37 -0.26
CA ALA A 376 -27.52 6.43 -1.72
C ALA A 376 -28.39 5.31 -2.31
N LEU A 377 -28.36 4.13 -1.69
CA LEU A 377 -29.18 2.97 -2.09
C LEU A 377 -30.59 2.99 -1.48
N GLY A 378 -30.91 3.96 -0.62
CA GLY A 378 -32.20 4.03 0.10
C GLY A 378 -32.40 2.91 1.13
N LEU A 379 -31.32 2.31 1.62
CA LEU A 379 -31.36 1.23 2.61
C LEU A 379 -31.48 1.75 4.05
N GLU A 380 -30.80 2.86 4.34
CA GLU A 380 -30.76 3.48 5.67
C GLU A 380 -30.53 4.99 5.51
N PRO A 381 -31.31 5.87 6.15
CA PRO A 381 -31.06 7.31 6.10
C PRO A 381 -29.79 7.69 6.87
N LEU A 382 -29.26 8.88 6.60
CA LEU A 382 -28.19 9.47 7.42
C LEU A 382 -28.79 10.13 8.66
N ASP A 383 -28.07 10.14 9.78
CA ASP A 383 -28.51 10.82 11.02
C ASP A 383 -28.10 12.32 11.05
N GLY A 384 -27.97 12.94 9.86
CA GLY A 384 -27.70 14.37 9.68
C GLY A 384 -26.23 14.80 9.70
N SER A 385 -25.28 14.03 10.28
CA SER A 385 -23.88 14.49 10.39
C SER A 385 -23.14 14.50 9.06
N PHE A 386 -23.58 13.71 8.08
CA PHE A 386 -22.95 13.63 6.76
C PHE A 386 -23.83 14.18 5.63
N GLU A 387 -24.96 14.82 5.97
CA GLU A 387 -25.78 15.57 4.99
C GLU A 387 -25.15 16.92 4.63
N ASN A 388 -24.36 17.50 5.55
CA ASN A 388 -23.64 18.75 5.35
C ASN A 388 -22.22 18.50 4.79
N ALA A 389 -21.89 19.19 3.69
CA ALA A 389 -20.57 19.24 3.10
C ALA A 389 -19.45 19.61 4.10
N ASP A 390 -19.72 20.55 5.00
CA ASP A 390 -18.71 21.04 5.96
C ASP A 390 -18.28 19.96 6.95
N ALA A 391 -19.24 19.17 7.46
CA ALA A 391 -18.97 18.09 8.40
C ALA A 391 -18.20 16.94 7.72
N LEU A 392 -18.49 16.66 6.45
CA LEU A 392 -17.75 15.69 5.66
C LEU A 392 -16.32 16.14 5.38
N ARG A 393 -16.12 17.43 5.08
CA ARG A 393 -14.81 18.05 4.93
C ARG A 393 -13.97 17.97 6.21
N GLU A 394 -14.54 18.35 7.35
CA GLU A 394 -13.86 18.24 8.65
C GLU A 394 -13.45 16.79 8.96
N THR A 395 -14.33 15.84 8.63
CA THR A 395 -14.02 14.41 8.76
C THR A 395 -12.87 13.99 7.85
N ALA A 396 -12.88 14.44 6.59
CA ALA A 396 -11.81 14.16 5.63
C ALA A 396 -10.46 14.71 6.12
N ASP A 397 -10.43 15.94 6.62
CA ASP A 397 -9.22 16.59 7.16
C ASP A 397 -8.66 15.83 8.36
N ASN A 398 -9.51 15.46 9.32
CA ASN A 398 -9.08 14.70 10.48
C ASN A 398 -8.55 13.30 10.05
N VAL A 399 -9.25 12.57 9.18
CA VAL A 399 -8.78 11.25 8.72
C VAL A 399 -7.45 11.37 7.94
N ASN A 400 -7.28 12.41 7.12
CA ASN A 400 -6.00 12.70 6.44
C ASN A 400 -4.85 12.89 7.44
N VAL A 401 -5.05 13.72 8.47
CA VAL A 401 -4.05 13.95 9.52
C VAL A 401 -3.74 12.67 10.30
N ARG A 402 -4.78 11.92 10.72
CA ARG A 402 -4.61 10.67 11.47
C ARG A 402 -3.89 9.60 10.65
N HIS A 403 -4.20 9.50 9.36
CA HIS A 403 -3.50 8.61 8.44
C HIS A 403 -2.00 8.94 8.36
N ARG A 404 -1.66 10.22 8.14
CA ARG A 404 -0.26 10.70 8.10
C ARG A 404 0.50 10.39 9.38
N ASN A 405 -0.12 10.65 10.53
CA ASN A 405 0.47 10.40 11.85
C ASN A 405 0.70 8.91 12.10
N SER A 406 -0.28 8.06 11.72
CA SER A 406 -0.18 6.61 11.83
C SER A 406 0.97 6.04 10.99
N GLN A 407 1.11 6.52 9.75
CA GLN A 407 2.24 6.16 8.88
C GLN A 407 3.59 6.61 9.45
N GLY A 408 3.65 7.82 10.02
CA GLY A 408 4.84 8.32 10.71
C GLY A 408 5.23 7.45 11.91
N ALA A 409 4.26 7.09 12.75
CA ALA A 409 4.47 6.22 13.91
C ALA A 409 4.93 4.81 13.51
N GLY A 410 4.33 4.22 12.46
CA GLY A 410 4.75 2.93 11.91
C GLY A 410 6.21 2.95 11.46
N ARG A 411 6.62 3.96 10.68
CA ARG A 411 8.02 4.12 10.24
C ARG A 411 8.98 4.29 11.42
N ALA A 412 8.64 5.14 12.39
CA ALA A 412 9.46 5.34 13.59
C ALA A 412 9.57 4.05 14.43
N SER A 413 8.52 3.24 14.49
CA SER A 413 8.55 1.92 15.16
C SER A 413 9.49 0.96 14.45
N VAL A 414 9.47 0.91 13.12
CA VAL A 414 10.40 0.10 12.31
C VAL A 414 11.84 0.55 12.55
N GLU A 415 12.10 1.86 12.57
CA GLU A 415 13.43 2.43 12.86
C GLU A 415 13.93 2.02 14.26
N LEU A 416 13.09 2.15 15.28
CA LEU A 416 13.42 1.73 16.65
C LEU A 416 13.77 0.23 16.73
N HIS A 417 12.98 -0.62 16.09
CA HIS A 417 13.21 -2.06 16.11
C HIS A 417 14.44 -2.47 15.31
N THR A 418 14.73 -1.75 14.22
CA THR A 418 16.00 -1.86 13.49
C THR A 418 17.18 -1.57 14.41
N HIS A 419 17.09 -0.51 15.21
CA HIS A 419 18.12 -0.15 16.18
C HIS A 419 18.31 -1.23 17.26
N ILE A 420 17.22 -1.78 17.80
CA ILE A 420 17.24 -2.90 18.77
C ILE A 420 17.89 -4.15 18.16
N PHE A 421 17.59 -4.46 16.90
CA PHE A 421 18.16 -5.59 16.18
C PHE A 421 19.69 -5.48 16.07
N PHE A 422 20.21 -4.34 15.62
CA PHE A 422 21.67 -4.14 15.48
C PHE A 422 22.40 -4.02 16.82
N LYS A 423 21.71 -3.61 17.91
CA LYS A 423 22.31 -3.65 19.25
C LYS A 423 22.66 -5.07 19.69
N LYS A 424 21.91 -6.08 19.24
CA LYS A 424 22.17 -7.50 19.52
C LYS A 424 23.15 -8.14 18.53
N LYS A 425 23.38 -7.52 17.37
CA LYS A 425 24.23 -8.03 16.29
C LYS A 425 25.21 -6.93 15.86
N PRO A 426 26.38 -6.81 16.54
CA PRO A 426 27.09 -5.54 16.67
C PRO A 426 27.72 -5.03 15.38
N VAL A 427 28.07 -5.91 14.44
CA VAL A 427 28.66 -5.51 13.16
C VAL A 427 28.15 -6.41 12.05
N GLU A 428 27.56 -5.81 11.03
CA GLU A 428 27.22 -6.51 9.79
C GLU A 428 27.74 -5.74 8.58
N ARG A 429 28.53 -6.43 7.74
CA ARG A 429 28.99 -5.89 6.45
C ARG A 429 27.97 -6.22 5.39
N CYS A 430 27.53 -5.21 4.66
CA CYS A 430 26.53 -5.35 3.61
C CYS A 430 26.92 -4.52 2.41
N GLU A 431 26.50 -4.98 1.25
CA GLU A 431 26.50 -4.18 0.04
C GLU A 431 25.41 -3.09 0.15
N ALA A 432 25.76 -1.88 -0.22
CA ALA A 432 24.88 -0.73 -0.29
C ALA A 432 24.95 -0.06 -1.67
N ARG A 433 24.03 0.87 -1.89
CA ARG A 433 23.96 1.69 -3.09
C ARG A 433 23.77 3.14 -2.70
N VAL A 434 24.46 4.05 -3.37
CA VAL A 434 24.18 5.48 -3.23
C VAL A 434 22.80 5.76 -3.83
N VAL A 435 21.88 6.31 -3.02
CA VAL A 435 20.54 6.74 -3.46
C VAL A 435 20.41 8.24 -3.56
N ARG A 436 21.25 9.00 -2.83
CA ARG A 436 21.31 10.46 -2.96
C ARG A 436 22.73 10.93 -2.79
N VAL A 437 23.04 12.03 -3.44
CA VAL A 437 24.28 12.77 -3.24
C VAL A 437 23.96 14.08 -2.53
N LYS A 438 24.80 14.45 -1.57
CA LYS A 438 24.74 15.72 -0.83
C LYS A 438 26.10 16.40 -0.91
N ALA A 439 26.13 17.69 -0.58
CA ALA A 439 27.37 18.47 -0.61
C ALA A 439 28.50 17.91 0.27
N ASN A 440 28.16 17.25 1.38
CA ASN A 440 29.11 16.73 2.37
C ASN A 440 29.09 15.19 2.50
N GLY A 441 28.46 14.48 1.58
CA GLY A 441 28.24 13.04 1.77
C GLY A 441 27.30 12.40 0.76
N VAL A 442 27.02 11.14 0.98
CA VAL A 442 26.03 10.37 0.22
C VAL A 442 24.97 9.80 1.16
N VAL A 443 23.76 9.57 0.67
CA VAL A 443 22.78 8.72 1.36
C VAL A 443 22.84 7.37 0.69
N VAL A 444 23.01 6.32 1.49
CA VAL A 444 23.13 4.95 1.01
C VAL A 444 21.89 4.15 1.40
N PHE A 445 21.44 3.30 0.50
CA PHE A 445 20.41 2.30 0.75
C PHE A 445 21.06 0.93 0.90
N VAL A 446 20.76 0.23 1.98
CA VAL A 446 21.20 -1.14 2.24
C VAL A 446 20.03 -2.08 1.92
N PRO A 447 20.01 -2.74 0.76
CA PRO A 447 18.85 -3.53 0.35
C PRO A 447 18.49 -4.58 1.39
N LYS A 448 19.48 -5.34 1.90
CA LYS A 448 19.26 -6.44 2.86
C LYS A 448 18.33 -6.08 4.01
N PHE A 449 18.45 -4.87 4.54
CA PHE A 449 17.66 -4.37 5.65
C PHE A 449 16.71 -3.24 5.27
N GLY A 450 16.64 -2.86 3.99
CA GLY A 450 15.92 -1.72 3.45
C GLY A 450 16.11 -0.42 4.26
N ILE A 451 17.33 -0.18 4.74
CA ILE A 451 17.69 1.01 5.52
C ILE A 451 18.29 2.04 4.57
N GLU A 452 17.81 3.28 4.67
CA GLU A 452 18.51 4.44 4.12
C GLU A 452 19.25 5.15 5.25
N ALA A 453 20.54 5.45 5.06
CA ALA A 453 21.29 6.25 6.03
C ALA A 453 22.25 7.22 5.35
N PRO A 454 22.50 8.39 5.94
CA PRO A 454 23.54 9.29 5.49
C PRO A 454 24.93 8.74 5.85
N LEU A 455 25.85 8.88 4.90
CA LEU A 455 27.28 8.64 5.03
C LEU A 455 27.96 9.98 4.75
N VAL A 456 28.39 10.64 5.82
CA VAL A 456 29.03 11.96 5.78
C VAL A 456 30.53 11.75 5.62
N PHE A 457 31.14 12.46 4.68
CA PHE A 457 32.58 12.36 4.39
C PHE A 457 33.44 13.30 5.25
N ASP A 458 32.85 14.02 6.20
CA ASP A 458 33.58 14.87 7.14
C ASP A 458 34.59 14.04 7.93
N SER A 459 35.82 14.56 7.99
CA SER A 459 36.91 13.94 8.72
C SER A 459 36.49 13.75 10.18
N ALA A 460 36.55 12.53 10.68
CA ALA A 460 36.23 12.20 12.07
C ALA A 460 37.32 12.70 13.06
N ALA A 461 37.75 13.96 12.92
CA ALA A 461 38.86 14.52 13.68
C ALA A 461 38.67 16.00 14.03
N ASP A 462 37.49 16.44 14.52
CA ASP A 462 37.30 17.88 14.82
C ASP A 462 36.51 18.22 16.09
N PHE A 463 36.44 17.33 17.08
CA PHE A 463 35.96 17.71 18.42
C PHE A 463 37.07 18.15 19.39
N CYS A 464 38.35 17.97 19.03
CA CYS A 464 39.52 18.29 19.88
C CYS A 464 40.66 19.03 19.16
N ALA A 465 40.45 19.56 17.96
CA ALA A 465 41.51 20.20 17.17
C ALA A 465 41.73 21.67 17.60
N THR A 466 43.00 22.05 17.78
CA THR A 466 43.38 23.42 18.13
C THR A 466 43.33 24.33 16.89
N GLU A 467 43.28 25.65 17.07
CA GLU A 467 43.27 26.64 15.97
C GLU A 467 44.47 26.51 15.00
N GLU A 468 45.55 25.83 15.41
CA GLU A 468 46.70 25.53 14.53
C GLU A 468 46.49 24.30 13.63
N ASP A 469 45.64 23.35 14.02
CA ASP A 469 45.33 22.14 13.22
C ASP A 469 44.40 22.46 12.04
N LYS A 470 43.53 23.47 12.19
CA LYS A 470 42.61 23.96 11.14
C LYS A 470 43.31 24.54 9.91
N LYS A 471 44.61 24.85 9.99
CA LYS A 471 45.39 25.40 8.86
C LYS A 471 45.96 24.32 7.92
N LYS A 472 45.84 23.02 8.23
CA LYS A 472 46.42 21.92 7.43
C LYS A 472 45.43 21.04 6.66
N THR A 473 44.12 21.12 6.90
CA THR A 473 43.11 20.28 6.23
C THR A 473 42.50 20.97 5.01
N LYS A 474 43.29 21.13 3.94
CA LYS A 474 42.71 21.22 2.59
C LYS A 474 42.36 19.80 2.16
N ASN A 475 41.10 19.41 2.33
CA ASN A 475 40.38 18.47 1.44
C ASN A 475 38.92 18.48 1.86
N ALA A 476 38.20 19.53 1.46
CA ALA A 476 36.75 19.58 1.56
C ALA A 476 36.13 18.78 0.40
N CYS A 477 34.90 18.28 0.60
CA CYS A 477 34.15 17.64 -0.47
C CYS A 477 33.88 18.63 -1.60
N VAL A 478 33.91 18.15 -2.85
CA VAL A 478 33.52 18.94 -4.03
C VAL A 478 32.20 18.39 -4.55
N PHE A 479 31.17 19.22 -4.59
CA PHE A 479 29.83 18.83 -5.05
C PHE A 479 29.53 19.44 -6.42
N ASP A 480 29.16 18.59 -7.36
CA ASP A 480 28.69 18.94 -8.69
C ASP A 480 27.17 18.79 -8.70
N GLU A 481 26.47 19.94 -8.67
CA GLU A 481 25.00 20.01 -8.66
C GLU A 481 24.38 19.52 -9.96
N ASP A 482 25.01 19.80 -11.10
CA ASP A 482 24.47 19.47 -12.42
C ASP A 482 24.57 17.97 -12.70
N ALA A 483 25.68 17.35 -12.32
CA ALA A 483 25.89 15.91 -12.47
C ALA A 483 25.37 15.07 -11.28
N MET A 484 24.94 15.72 -10.18
CA MET A 484 24.61 15.08 -8.90
C MET A 484 25.72 14.15 -8.40
N ARG A 485 26.96 14.65 -8.38
CA ARG A 485 28.16 13.92 -7.94
C ARG A 485 28.88 14.62 -6.80
N VAL A 486 29.51 13.85 -5.92
CA VAL A 486 30.35 14.39 -4.85
C VAL A 486 31.70 13.71 -4.86
N THR A 487 32.78 14.48 -4.84
CA THR A 487 34.13 13.97 -4.65
C THR A 487 34.50 14.09 -3.18
N ASP A 488 34.85 12.97 -2.57
CA ASP A 488 35.25 12.90 -1.17
C ASP A 488 36.69 13.42 -0.95
N PRO A 489 37.13 13.62 0.31
CA PRO A 489 38.48 14.08 0.61
C PRO A 489 39.62 13.15 0.14
N SER A 490 39.33 11.90 -0.24
CA SER A 490 40.30 10.96 -0.81
C SER A 490 40.47 11.14 -2.33
N GLY A 491 39.62 11.96 -2.96
CA GLY A 491 39.57 12.16 -4.40
C GLY A 491 38.67 11.17 -5.12
N LYS A 492 37.93 10.32 -4.40
CA LYS A 492 36.97 9.38 -4.99
C LYS A 492 35.64 10.10 -5.24
N THR A 493 35.16 10.02 -6.47
CA THR A 493 33.88 10.60 -6.87
C THR A 493 32.77 9.57 -6.68
N TRP A 494 31.68 10.02 -6.08
CA TRP A 494 30.49 9.25 -5.79
C TRP A 494 29.31 9.84 -6.56
N GLN A 495 28.55 8.97 -7.21
CA GLN A 495 27.32 9.29 -7.91
C GLN A 495 26.19 8.35 -7.45
N ILE A 496 24.95 8.72 -7.78
CA ILE A 496 23.79 7.84 -7.56
C ILE A 496 24.06 6.49 -8.24
N PHE A 497 23.71 5.39 -7.55
CA PHE A 497 23.96 3.97 -7.87
C PHE A 497 25.36 3.41 -7.64
N ASP A 498 26.32 4.22 -7.24
CA ASP A 498 27.63 3.66 -6.92
C ASP A 498 27.51 2.57 -5.86
N ARG A 499 28.20 1.46 -6.13
CA ARG A 499 28.28 0.33 -5.23
C ARG A 499 29.33 0.61 -4.18
N LEU A 500 28.99 0.30 -2.94
CA LEU A 500 29.94 0.35 -1.84
C LEU A 500 29.59 -0.68 -0.77
N HIS A 501 30.61 -1.12 -0.04
CA HIS A 501 30.41 -1.89 1.17
C HIS A 501 30.32 -0.97 2.36
N VAL A 502 29.29 -1.23 3.17
CA VAL A 502 29.10 -0.53 4.43
C VAL A 502 29.12 -1.50 5.59
N ARG A 503 29.61 -1.03 6.73
CA ARG A 503 29.40 -1.67 8.02
C ARG A 503 28.30 -0.92 8.74
N ILE A 504 27.34 -1.69 9.26
CA ILE A 504 26.29 -1.18 10.14
C ILE A 504 26.71 -1.51 11.57
N GLU A 505 26.76 -0.49 12.42
CA GLU A 505 27.09 -0.61 13.83
C GLU A 505 26.24 0.36 14.66
N ILE A 506 26.14 0.11 15.96
CA ILE A 506 25.50 1.04 16.90
C ILE A 506 26.59 1.94 17.47
N GLU A 507 26.46 3.24 17.24
CA GLU A 507 27.33 4.25 17.85
C GLU A 507 26.69 4.75 19.14
N GLU A 508 27.38 4.52 20.26
CA GLU A 508 27.03 5.09 21.56
C GLU A 508 27.44 6.57 21.60
N LEU A 509 26.48 7.43 21.91
CA LEU A 509 26.61 8.87 22.02
C LEU A 509 26.57 9.28 23.51
N PRO A 510 27.02 10.50 23.86
CA PRO A 510 26.91 11.02 25.22
C PRO A 510 25.47 10.96 25.75
N ALA A 511 25.34 10.92 27.08
CA ALA A 511 24.06 10.85 27.79
C ALA A 511 23.21 9.59 27.48
N ARG A 512 23.87 8.43 27.28
CA ARG A 512 23.23 7.12 27.01
C ARG A 512 22.32 7.15 25.77
N ARG A 513 22.67 8.01 24.81
CA ARG A 513 22.04 8.01 23.49
C ARG A 513 22.79 7.02 22.62
N SER A 514 22.12 6.45 21.64
CA SER A 514 22.75 5.59 20.66
C SER A 514 22.09 5.84 19.32
N ARG A 515 22.84 5.77 18.23
CA ARG A 515 22.30 5.86 16.88
C ARG A 515 22.83 4.73 16.00
N LEU A 516 22.07 4.38 14.98
CA LEU A 516 22.56 3.52 13.92
C LEU A 516 23.61 4.29 13.10
N ALA A 517 24.84 3.80 13.07
CA ALA A 517 25.91 4.37 12.28
C ALA A 517 26.21 3.43 11.10
N ILE A 518 26.21 4.00 9.90
CA ILE A 518 26.65 3.31 8.68
C ILE A 518 27.97 3.94 8.26
N ARG A 519 29.02 3.13 8.19
CA ARG A 519 30.36 3.58 7.78
C ARG A 519 30.80 2.84 6.52
N ALA A 520 31.47 3.54 5.61
CA ALA A 520 32.11 2.90 4.46
C ALA A 520 33.21 1.94 4.96
N VAL A 521 33.35 0.83 4.27
CA VAL A 521 34.44 -0.14 4.47
C VAL A 521 35.50 -0.03 3.37
N ASP A 522 35.12 0.57 2.24
CA ASP A 522 35.92 0.69 1.01
C ASP A 522 36.66 2.02 0.87
#